data_AF-A0A534KFI2-F1
#
_entry.id   AF-A0A534KFI2-F1
#
_cell.length_a   1.000
_cell.length_b   1.000
_cell.length_c   1.000
_cell.angle_alpha   90.00
_cell.angle_beta   90.00
_cell.angle_gamma   90.00
#
_symmetry.space_group_name_H-M   'P 1'
#
loop_
_entity.id
_entity.type
_entity.pdbx_description
1 polymer ?
#
loop_
_entity_poly.entity_id
_entity_poly.type
_entity_poly.pdbx_seq_one_letter_code
_entity_poly.pdbx_strand_id
1 'polypeptide(L)'
;MVRPLGITILGGLVLLAAVILFLLAVASFFVGLAFLLPFTATGTTLLLNGLLYFVVAVVLGVAGSGLLMMRPWAWGLALLASLVTLVYVGYNTYQTSQAGEAVSFQAILELVLIAVVFVYLLSVSRAFRRPARMA
;
A
#
# COMPACT_ATOMS: atom_id res chain seq x y z
N MET A 1 -12.77 -26.89 5.53
CA MET A 1 -12.51 -25.99 4.37
C MET A 1 -11.09 -25.45 4.52
N VAL A 2 -10.16 -25.88 3.68
CA VAL A 2 -8.76 -25.44 3.76
C VAL A 2 -8.68 -23.99 3.25
N ARG A 3 -8.28 -23.04 4.10
CA ARG A 3 -8.02 -21.67 3.65
C ARG A 3 -6.87 -21.72 2.61
N PRO A 4 -7.02 -21.12 1.41
CA PRO A 4 -5.93 -21.08 0.45
C PRO A 4 -4.76 -20.34 1.10
N LEU A 5 -3.63 -21.03 1.27
CA LEU A 5 -2.40 -20.48 1.89
C LEU A 5 -2.02 -19.13 1.26
N GLY A 6 -2.22 -18.98 -0.06
CA GLY A 6 -1.95 -17.73 -0.78
C GLY A 6 -2.76 -16.52 -0.30
N ILE A 7 -4.00 -16.70 0.16
CA ILE A 7 -4.82 -15.60 0.71
C ILE A 7 -4.31 -15.19 2.10
N THR A 8 -3.87 -16.16 2.91
CA THR A 8 -3.29 -15.88 4.22
C THR A 8 -1.95 -15.14 4.08
N ILE A 9 -1.10 -15.57 3.13
CA ILE A 9 0.16 -14.90 2.82
C ILE A 9 -0.10 -13.47 2.34
N LEU A 10 -1.03 -13.26 1.40
CA LEU A 10 -1.43 -11.92 0.96
C LEU A 10 -1.91 -11.04 2.12
N GLY A 11 -2.84 -11.54 2.93
CA GLY A 11 -3.37 -10.78 4.07
C GLY A 11 -2.26 -10.43 5.08
N GLY A 12 -1.33 -11.36 5.32
CA GLY A 12 -0.14 -11.13 6.15
C GLY A 12 0.80 -10.08 5.56
N LEU A 13 1.09 -10.13 4.27
CA LEU A 13 1.93 -9.13 3.59
C LEU A 13 1.29 -7.73 3.62
N VAL A 14 -0.03 -7.64 3.41
CA VAL A 14 -0.75 -6.36 3.47
C VAL A 14 -0.75 -5.80 4.90
N LEU A 15 -0.91 -6.64 5.92
CA LEU A 15 -0.77 -6.21 7.32
C LEU A 15 0.65 -5.78 7.65
N LEU A 16 1.66 -6.50 7.16
CA LEU A 16 3.06 -6.11 7.34
C LEU A 16 3.33 -4.74 6.71
N ALA A 17 2.82 -4.50 5.50
CA ALA A 17 2.91 -3.20 4.84
C ALA A 17 2.22 -2.09 5.67
N ALA A 18 1.05 -2.37 6.24
CA ALA A 18 0.36 -1.44 7.13
C ALA A 18 1.21 -1.07 8.36
N VAL A 19 1.87 -2.06 8.99
CA VAL A 19 2.75 -1.84 10.14
C VAL A 19 3.96 -0.99 9.75
N ILE A 20 4.60 -1.27 8.61
CA ILE A 20 5.75 -0.49 8.12
C ILE A 20 5.36 0.97 7.88
N LEU A 21 4.23 1.20 7.20
CA LEU A 21 3.74 2.57 6.94
C LEU A 21 3.35 3.29 8.23
N PHE A 22 2.81 2.58 9.22
CA PHE A 22 2.54 3.16 10.53
C PHE A 22 3.83 3.61 11.22
N LEU A 23 4.89 2.80 11.20
CA LEU A 23 6.19 3.18 11.76
C LEU A 23 6.80 4.38 11.01
N LEU A 24 6.69 4.42 9.68
CA LEU A 24 7.11 5.57 8.87
C LEU A 24 6.31 6.83 9.20
N ALA A 25 5.00 6.72 9.42
CA ALA A 25 4.17 7.83 9.84
C ALA A 25 4.64 8.42 11.17
N VAL A 26 4.90 7.55 12.16
CA VAL A 26 5.41 7.95 13.48
C VAL A 26 6.77 8.62 13.35
N ALA A 27 7.71 8.03 12.60
CA ALA A 27 9.03 8.61 12.37
C ALA A 27 8.94 9.98 11.68
N SER A 28 8.15 10.08 10.60
CA SER A 28 7.95 11.33 9.85
C SER A 28 7.31 12.42 10.71
N PHE A 29 6.45 12.05 11.67
CA PHE A 29 5.86 12.99 12.62
C PHE A 29 6.89 13.58 13.59
N PHE A 30 7.70 12.72 14.23
CA PHE A 30 8.74 13.18 15.17
C PHE A 30 9.84 13.98 14.47
N VAL A 31 10.30 13.53 13.31
CA VAL A 31 11.29 14.25 12.51
C VAL A 31 10.68 15.56 12.01
N GLY A 32 9.45 15.55 11.48
CA GLY A 32 8.76 16.75 11.02
C GLY A 32 8.63 17.83 12.10
N LEU A 33 8.29 17.45 13.33
CA LEU A 33 8.25 18.36 14.48
C LEU A 33 9.63 18.93 14.83
N ALA A 34 10.68 18.11 14.80
CA ALA A 34 12.05 18.54 15.08
C ALA A 34 12.55 19.57 14.05
N PHE A 35 12.15 19.42 12.79
CA PHE A 35 12.51 20.32 11.70
C PHE A 35 11.56 21.53 11.55
N LEU A 36 10.47 21.61 12.32
CA LEU A 36 9.45 22.66 12.15
C LEU A 36 9.95 24.06 12.54
N LEU A 37 10.85 24.15 13.51
CA LEU A 37 11.45 25.41 13.96
C LEU A 37 12.63 25.86 13.06
N PRO A 38 13.63 25.01 12.76
CA PRO A 38 14.79 25.43 11.95
C PRO A 38 14.53 25.41 10.43
N PHE A 39 13.62 24.57 9.94
CA PHE A 39 13.37 24.37 8.50
C PHE A 39 11.86 24.12 8.23
N THR A 40 11.04 25.14 8.50
CA THR A 40 9.57 25.09 8.46
C THR A 40 9.00 24.39 7.23
N ALA A 41 9.50 24.67 6.02
CA ALA A 41 9.02 24.04 4.78
C ALA A 41 9.28 22.52 4.75
N THR A 42 10.47 22.09 5.15
CA THR A 42 10.86 20.67 5.22
C THR A 42 10.09 19.96 6.33
N GLY A 43 9.97 20.58 7.52
CA GLY A 43 9.19 20.05 8.64
C GLY A 43 7.72 19.86 8.30
N THR A 44 7.11 20.85 7.63
CA THR A 44 5.70 20.77 7.18
C THR A 44 5.49 19.66 6.16
N THR A 45 6.42 19.49 5.21
CA THR A 45 6.36 18.42 4.20
C THR A 45 6.45 17.05 4.84
N LEU A 46 7.35 16.87 5.82
CA LEU A 46 7.47 15.63 6.60
C LEU A 46 6.23 15.33 7.44
N LEU A 47 5.59 16.34 8.04
CA LEU A 47 4.33 16.14 8.74
C LEU A 47 3.20 15.70 7.80
N LEU A 48 3.08 16.32 6.63
CA LEU A 48 2.09 15.94 5.62
C LEU A 48 2.31 14.51 5.11
N ASN A 49 3.57 14.15 4.84
CA ASN A 49 3.94 12.77 4.48
C ASN A 49 3.60 11.79 5.62
N GLY A 50 3.86 12.16 6.87
CA GLY A 50 3.52 11.34 8.03
C GLY A 50 2.02 11.08 8.13
N LEU A 51 1.21 12.11 7.92
CA LEU A 51 -0.25 12.00 7.94
C LEU A 51 -0.75 11.13 6.78
N LEU A 52 -0.16 11.27 5.59
CA LEU A 52 -0.47 10.42 4.43
C LEU A 52 -0.13 8.96 4.71
N TYR A 53 1.07 8.66 5.22
CA TYR A 53 1.47 7.30 5.58
C TYR A 53 0.54 6.69 6.64
N PHE A 54 0.09 7.49 7.60
CA PHE A 54 -0.86 7.04 8.61
C PHE A 54 -2.20 6.63 7.99
N VAL A 55 -2.77 7.47 7.12
CA VAL A 55 -4.03 7.16 6.43
C VAL A 55 -3.90 5.87 5.60
N VAL A 56 -2.80 5.73 4.85
CA VAL A 56 -2.55 4.52 4.05
C VAL A 56 -2.39 3.30 4.94
N ALA A 57 -1.67 3.41 6.06
CA ALA A 57 -1.52 2.33 7.04
C ALA A 57 -2.88 1.85 7.58
N VAL A 58 -3.80 2.77 7.91
CA VAL A 58 -5.15 2.43 8.36
C VAL A 58 -5.92 1.70 7.27
N VAL A 59 -5.90 2.22 6.03
CA VAL A 59 -6.60 1.60 4.89
C VAL A 59 -6.04 0.19 4.61
N LEU A 60 -4.72 0.02 4.61
CA LEU A 60 -4.09 -1.30 4.43
C LEU A 60 -4.37 -2.23 5.61
N GLY A 61 -4.43 -1.74 6.84
CA GLY A 61 -4.80 -2.54 8.00
C GLY A 61 -6.23 -3.08 7.91
N VAL A 62 -7.17 -2.23 7.49
CA VAL A 62 -8.57 -2.61 7.24
C VAL A 62 -8.69 -3.57 6.05
N ALA A 63 -7.93 -3.35 4.98
CA ALA A 63 -7.91 -4.23 3.82
C ALA A 63 -7.27 -5.60 4.14
N GLY A 64 -6.14 -5.62 4.86
CA GLY A 64 -5.41 -6.82 5.25
C GLY A 64 -6.21 -7.68 6.22
N SER A 65 -6.83 -7.07 7.23
CA SER A 65 -7.76 -7.76 8.13
C SER A 65 -8.98 -8.30 7.37
N GLY A 66 -9.55 -7.51 6.45
CA GLY A 66 -10.65 -7.96 5.59
C GLY A 66 -10.29 -9.12 4.66
N LEU A 67 -9.06 -9.14 4.10
CA LEU A 67 -8.53 -10.24 3.30
C LEU A 67 -8.36 -11.51 4.13
N LEU A 68 -7.82 -11.39 5.36
CA LEU A 68 -7.74 -12.50 6.30
C LEU A 68 -9.12 -13.02 6.73
N MET A 69 -10.16 -12.19 6.65
CA MET A 69 -11.55 -12.59 6.90
C MET A 69 -12.28 -13.05 5.62
N MET A 70 -11.60 -13.14 4.47
CA MET A 70 -12.19 -13.49 3.16
C MET A 70 -13.39 -12.61 2.78
N ARG A 71 -13.41 -11.35 3.22
CA ARG A 71 -14.53 -10.43 2.94
C ARG A 71 -14.44 -9.92 1.48
N PRO A 72 -15.54 -9.95 0.72
CA PRO A 72 -15.53 -9.57 -0.70
C PRO A 72 -15.20 -8.08 -0.94
N TRP A 73 -15.59 -7.19 -0.01
CA TRP A 73 -15.27 -5.76 -0.11
C TRP A 73 -13.76 -5.48 0.07
N ALA A 74 -13.05 -6.31 0.85
CA ALA A 74 -11.62 -6.14 1.08
C ALA A 74 -10.78 -6.47 -0.16
N TRP A 75 -11.25 -7.41 -0.99
CA TRP A 75 -10.64 -7.67 -2.30
C TRP A 75 -10.75 -6.47 -3.23
N GLY A 76 -11.91 -5.81 -3.27
CA GLY A 76 -12.12 -4.59 -4.06
C GLY A 76 -11.20 -3.45 -3.61
N LEU A 77 -11.08 -3.24 -2.30
CA LEU A 77 -10.14 -2.25 -1.75
C LEU A 77 -8.68 -2.58 -2.04
N ALA A 78 -8.27 -3.85 -1.92
CA ALA A 78 -6.90 -4.26 -2.23
C ALA A 78 -6.56 -4.06 -3.72
N LEU A 79 -7.51 -4.32 -4.61
CA LEU A 79 -7.36 -4.03 -6.05
C LEU A 79 -7.23 -2.54 -6.32
N LEU A 80 -8.08 -1.71 -5.73
CA LEU A 80 -8.00 -0.26 -5.89
C LEU A 80 -6.69 0.29 -5.32
N ALA A 81 -6.31 -0.14 -4.11
CA ALA A 81 -5.06 0.28 -3.48
C ALA A 81 -3.85 -0.08 -4.35
N SER A 82 -3.75 -1.34 -4.79
CA SER A 82 -2.66 -1.78 -5.67
C SER A 82 -2.64 -1.03 -6.99
N LEU A 83 -3.80 -0.77 -7.61
CA LEU A 83 -3.89 0.04 -8.84
C LEU A 83 -3.39 1.48 -8.62
N VAL A 84 -3.86 2.14 -7.56
CA VAL A 84 -3.45 3.50 -7.23
C VAL A 84 -1.95 3.57 -6.97
N THR A 85 -1.39 2.61 -6.21
CA THR A 85 0.05 2.54 -5.98
C THR A 85 0.82 2.30 -7.27
N LEU A 86 0.34 1.43 -8.16
CA LEU A 86 0.99 1.14 -9.45
C LEU A 86 1.03 2.39 -10.33
N VAL A 87 -0.08 3.14 -10.41
CA VAL A 87 -0.15 4.42 -11.15
C VAL A 87 0.78 5.45 -10.53
N TYR A 88 0.78 5.58 -9.20
CA TYR A 88 1.61 6.54 -8.48
C TYR A 88 3.11 6.26 -8.68
N VAL A 89 3.56 5.03 -8.42
CA VAL A 89 4.97 4.63 -8.57
C VAL A 89 5.37 4.67 -10.04
N GLY A 90 4.51 4.19 -10.94
CA GLY A 90 4.74 4.25 -12.38
C GLY A 90 4.90 5.67 -12.91
N TYR A 91 4.04 6.59 -12.48
CA TYR A 91 4.10 8.00 -12.88
C TYR A 91 5.36 8.69 -12.35
N ASN A 92 5.70 8.49 -11.08
CA ASN A 92 6.92 9.07 -10.50
C ASN A 92 8.17 8.52 -11.18
N THR A 93 8.21 7.21 -11.43
CA THR A 93 9.31 6.57 -12.15
C THR A 93 9.45 7.12 -13.58
N TYR A 94 8.32 7.32 -14.26
CA TYR A 94 8.29 7.94 -15.58
C TYR A 94 8.79 9.39 -15.55
N GLN A 95 8.37 10.20 -14.57
CA GLN A 95 8.88 11.57 -14.39
C GLN A 95 10.39 11.58 -14.15
N THR A 96 10.91 10.73 -13.26
CA THR A 96 12.35 10.61 -12.98
C THR A 96 13.13 10.27 -14.25
N SER A 97 12.64 9.30 -15.03
CA SER A 97 13.23 8.92 -16.32
C SER A 97 13.23 10.09 -17.32
N GLN A 98 12.12 10.82 -17.42
CA GLN A 98 12.01 12.00 -18.30
C GLN A 98 12.86 13.18 -17.84
N ALA A 99 13.16 13.29 -16.56
CA ALA A 99 14.11 14.25 -16.01
C ALA A 99 15.58 13.89 -16.31
N GLY A 100 15.84 12.74 -16.95
CA GLY A 100 17.19 12.26 -17.25
C GLY A 100 17.90 11.63 -16.05
N GLU A 101 17.19 11.41 -14.95
CA GLU A 101 17.72 10.77 -13.76
C GLU A 101 17.66 9.24 -13.90
N ALA A 102 18.67 8.56 -13.36
CA ALA A 102 18.69 7.10 -13.36
C ALA A 102 17.59 6.56 -12.45
N VAL A 103 16.68 5.75 -13.02
CA VAL A 103 15.67 5.05 -12.23
C VAL A 103 16.37 4.08 -11.26
N SER A 104 16.07 4.21 -9.98
CA SER A 104 16.67 3.36 -8.96
C SER A 104 16.22 1.90 -9.10
N PHE A 105 17.11 0.95 -8.81
CA PHE A 105 16.76 -0.47 -8.76
C PHE A 105 15.59 -0.75 -7.81
N GLN A 106 15.51 0.00 -6.71
CA GLN A 106 14.41 -0.06 -5.75
C GLN A 106 13.07 0.28 -6.40
N ALA A 107 12.99 1.35 -7.19
CA ALA A 107 11.76 1.76 -7.87
C ALA A 107 11.29 0.69 -8.89
N ILE A 108 12.23 0.09 -9.63
CA ILE A 108 11.94 -1.01 -10.57
C ILE A 108 11.38 -2.22 -9.81
N LEU A 109 12.04 -2.62 -8.72
CA LEU A 109 11.64 -3.77 -7.91
C LEU A 109 10.27 -3.57 -7.28
N GLU A 110 9.98 -2.36 -6.79
CA GLU A 110 8.68 -1.98 -6.24
C GLU A 110 7.58 -2.06 -7.31
N LEU A 111 7.81 -1.51 -8.51
CA LEU A 111 6.90 -1.60 -9.65
C LEU A 111 6.57 -3.07 -10.00
N VAL A 112 7.59 -3.91 -10.12
CA VAL A 112 7.43 -5.33 -10.46
C VAL A 112 6.64 -6.06 -9.38
N LEU A 113 6.96 -5.86 -8.10
CA LEU A 113 6.24 -6.49 -7.00
C LEU A 113 4.77 -6.10 -6.98
N ILE A 114 4.46 -4.79 -7.10
CA ILE A 114 3.08 -4.31 -7.08
C ILE A 114 2.31 -4.86 -8.30
N ALA A 115 2.93 -4.91 -9.48
CA ALA A 115 2.33 -5.48 -10.67
C ALA A 115 2.01 -6.97 -10.49
N VAL A 116 2.93 -7.76 -9.90
CA VAL A 116 2.70 -9.17 -9.59
C VAL A 116 1.55 -9.34 -8.60
N VAL A 117 1.51 -8.53 -7.53
CA VAL A 117 0.41 -8.55 -6.54
C VAL A 117 -0.92 -8.21 -7.20
N PHE A 118 -0.97 -7.19 -8.06
CA PHE A 118 -2.17 -6.80 -8.79
C PHE A 118 -2.69 -7.94 -9.69
N VAL A 119 -1.81 -8.57 -10.48
CA VAL A 119 -2.15 -9.72 -11.33
C VAL A 119 -2.62 -10.91 -10.49
N TYR A 120 -1.99 -11.14 -9.35
CA TYR A 120 -2.40 -12.20 -8.44
C TYR A 120 -3.80 -11.93 -7.84
N LEU A 121 -4.10 -10.69 -7.44
CA LEU A 121 -5.42 -10.28 -6.97
C LEU A 121 -6.50 -10.47 -8.05
N LEU A 122 -6.20 -10.18 -9.31
CA LEU A 122 -7.09 -10.47 -10.45
C LEU A 122 -7.34 -11.97 -10.61
N SER A 123 -6.28 -12.77 -10.49
CA SER A 123 -6.34 -14.24 -10.62
C SER A 123 -7.19 -14.88 -9.53
N VAL A 124 -7.12 -14.38 -8.29
CA VAL A 124 -7.88 -14.89 -7.14
C VAL A 124 -9.30 -14.30 -7.04
N SER A 125 -9.71 -13.45 -8.00
CA SER A 125 -11.05 -12.82 -8.04
C SER A 125 -12.22 -13.80 -7.84
N ARG A 126 -12.13 -15.01 -8.40
CA ARG A 126 -13.16 -16.04 -8.28
C ARG A 126 -13.34 -16.56 -6.85
N ALA A 127 -12.29 -16.53 -6.02
CA ALA A 127 -12.35 -17.01 -4.63
C ALA A 127 -13.13 -16.05 -3.71
N PHE A 128 -13.11 -14.75 -4.02
CA PHE A 128 -13.80 -13.71 -3.26
C PHE A 128 -15.24 -13.44 -3.75
N ARG A 129 -15.60 -13.90 -4.97
CA ARG A 129 -16.93 -13.72 -5.57
C ARG A 129 -18.02 -14.66 -5.05
N ARG A 130 -17.85 -15.38 -3.93
CA ARG A 130 -18.96 -16.16 -3.36
C ARG A 130 -20.10 -15.18 -3.01
N PRO A 131 -21.27 -15.28 -3.67
CA PRO A 131 -22.37 -14.38 -3.38
C PRO A 131 -22.77 -14.59 -1.92
N ALA A 132 -23.06 -13.48 -1.23
CA ALA A 132 -23.94 -13.55 -0.08
C ALA A 132 -25.22 -14.27 -0.57
N ARG A 133 -25.36 -15.55 -0.24
CA ARG A 133 -26.69 -16.17 -0.28
C ARG A 133 -27.50 -15.33 0.70
N MET A 134 -28.49 -14.66 0.12
CA MET A 134 -29.54 -13.92 0.80
C MET A 134 -29.91 -14.64 2.10
N ALA A 135 -29.83 -13.91 3.20
CA ALA A 135 -30.52 -14.22 4.44
C ALA A 135 -31.39 -13.00 4.75
#